data_AF-A0A1R1BUH0-F1
#
_entry.id   AF-A0A1R1BUH0-F1
#
_cell.length_a   1.000
_cell.length_b   1.000
_cell.length_c   1.000
_cell.angle_alpha   90.00
_cell.angle_beta   90.00
_cell.angle_gamma   90.00
#
_symmetry.space_group_name_H-M   'P 1'
#
loop_
_entity.id
_entity.type
_entity.pdbx_description
1 polymer ?
#
loop_
_entity_poly.entity_id
_entity_poly.type
_entity_poly.pdbx_seq_one_letter_code
_entity_poly.pdbx_strand_id
1 'polypeptide(L)'
;MNPQDFIDKLAPWAVEEMKRTGILASITIAQGALESGWGAAAPGNNLFGIKGSGQLQETQEFINGHWLNVTDGFRVYDDWIGSVWDHSQFLIENGRYARSGFFDRCADKDYEGAAQALQTAGYATDPSYAAKLIAIINKWGLNNWDLSCDTESEVEPYMLVPNDANKIIAFLKAAYEAVDDPGSRQECHRLANELRKASGQPEE
;
A
#
# COMPACT_ATOMS: atom_id res chain seq x y z
N MET A 1 -7.69 -17.46 8.44
CA MET A 1 -7.24 -18.01 7.14
C MET A 1 -5.97 -18.83 7.42
N ASN A 2 -5.54 -19.75 6.55
CA ASN A 2 -4.21 -20.34 6.75
C ASN A 2 -3.14 -19.25 6.45
N PRO A 3 -1.95 -19.30 7.06
CA PRO A 3 -0.96 -18.23 6.89
C PRO A 3 -0.49 -18.02 5.44
N GLN A 4 -0.35 -19.09 4.65
CA GLN A 4 0.13 -18.99 3.27
C GLN A 4 -0.89 -18.28 2.37
N ASP A 5 -2.17 -18.64 2.47
CA ASP A 5 -3.25 -17.97 1.72
C ASP A 5 -3.32 -16.47 2.06
N PHE A 6 -3.05 -16.11 3.32
CA PHE A 6 -3.02 -14.71 3.75
C PHE A 6 -1.85 -13.96 3.10
N ILE A 7 -0.66 -14.57 3.10
CA ILE A 7 0.54 -14.02 2.45
C ILE A 7 0.29 -13.84 0.95
N ASP A 8 -0.19 -14.89 0.26
CA ASP A 8 -0.42 -14.86 -1.18
C ASP A 8 -1.44 -13.78 -1.59
N LYS A 9 -2.46 -13.55 -0.74
CA LYS A 9 -3.47 -12.52 -0.97
C LYS A 9 -2.95 -11.11 -0.74
N LEU A 10 -2.07 -10.90 0.25
CA LEU A 10 -1.63 -9.58 0.68
C LEU A 10 -0.35 -9.11 -0.02
N ALA A 11 0.54 -10.04 -0.37
CA ALA A 11 1.87 -9.75 -0.89
C ALA A 11 1.89 -8.86 -2.14
N PRO A 12 1.01 -9.05 -3.17
CA PRO A 12 1.01 -8.17 -4.33
C PRO A 12 0.79 -6.69 -3.95
N TRP A 13 -0.15 -6.43 -3.03
CA TRP A 13 -0.46 -5.08 -2.58
C TRP A 13 0.63 -4.50 -1.69
N ALA A 14 1.22 -5.33 -0.82
CA ALA A 14 2.35 -4.93 0.00
C ALA A 14 3.58 -4.53 -0.84
N VAL A 15 3.85 -5.25 -1.93
CA VAL A 15 4.94 -4.94 -2.88
C VAL A 15 4.67 -3.65 -3.65
N GLU A 16 3.44 -3.44 -4.14
CA GLU A 16 3.08 -2.19 -4.82
C GLU A 16 3.21 -0.98 -3.88
N GLU A 17 2.74 -1.12 -2.64
CA GLU A 17 2.88 -0.07 -1.64
C GLU A 17 4.35 0.15 -1.24
N MET A 18 5.16 -0.91 -1.16
CA MET A 18 6.60 -0.80 -0.93
C MET A 18 7.26 0.07 -2.01
N LYS A 19 6.98 -0.19 -3.29
CA LYS A 19 7.51 0.62 -4.40
C LYS A 19 7.08 2.08 -4.31
N ARG A 20 5.84 2.33 -3.90
CA ARG A 20 5.27 3.68 -3.81
C ARG A 20 5.82 4.48 -2.61
N THR A 21 6.15 3.81 -1.52
CA THR A 21 6.31 4.46 -0.20
C THR A 21 7.63 4.22 0.50
N GLY A 22 8.37 3.19 0.09
CA GLY A 22 9.55 2.74 0.82
C GLY A 22 9.21 1.95 2.10
N ILE A 23 7.97 1.48 2.28
CA ILE A 23 7.61 0.60 3.40
C ILE A 23 7.86 -0.84 2.97
N LEU A 24 8.78 -1.55 3.63
CA LEU A 24 9.10 -2.94 3.29
C LEU A 24 7.85 -3.82 3.23
N ALA A 25 7.70 -4.59 2.16
CA ALA A 25 6.55 -5.47 1.96
C ALA A 25 6.44 -6.51 3.09
N SER A 26 7.59 -7.00 3.57
CA SER A 26 7.68 -7.91 4.71
C SER A 26 7.06 -7.32 5.98
N ILE A 27 7.27 -6.03 6.24
CA ILE A 27 6.70 -5.30 7.37
C ILE A 27 5.19 -5.20 7.23
N THR A 28 4.69 -4.76 6.07
CA THR A 28 3.25 -4.66 5.81
C THR A 28 2.55 -6.00 6.00
N ILE A 29 3.11 -7.09 5.47
CA ILE A 29 2.53 -8.43 5.60
C ILE A 29 2.58 -8.90 7.06
N ALA A 30 3.70 -8.70 7.76
CA ALA A 30 3.86 -9.12 9.15
C ALA A 30 2.92 -8.36 10.11
N GLN A 31 2.77 -7.05 9.92
CA GLN A 31 1.82 -6.24 10.70
C GLN A 31 0.39 -6.70 10.43
N GLY A 32 -0.02 -6.84 9.17
CA GLY A 32 -1.34 -7.34 8.83
C GLY A 32 -1.62 -8.72 9.43
N ALA A 33 -0.64 -9.63 9.40
CA ALA A 33 -0.77 -10.95 10.00
C ALA A 33 -0.90 -10.92 11.53
N LEU A 34 -0.09 -10.09 12.20
CA LEU A 34 -0.10 -9.94 13.66
C LEU A 34 -1.41 -9.33 14.16
N GLU A 35 -1.80 -8.21 13.57
CA GLU A 35 -2.93 -7.39 14.01
C GLU A 35 -4.28 -8.06 13.72
N SER A 36 -4.41 -8.77 12.59
CA SER A 36 -5.65 -9.43 12.20
C SER A 36 -5.71 -10.93 12.55
N GLY A 37 -4.65 -11.48 13.16
CA GLY A 37 -4.52 -12.91 13.39
C GLY A 37 -4.60 -13.72 12.09
N TRP A 38 -3.79 -13.36 11.09
CA TRP A 38 -3.83 -13.94 9.74
C TRP A 38 -5.21 -13.79 9.07
N GLY A 39 -5.80 -12.60 9.17
CA GLY A 39 -7.10 -12.25 8.60
C GLY A 39 -8.29 -12.93 9.26
N ALA A 40 -8.11 -13.58 10.42
CA ALA A 40 -9.19 -14.20 11.17
C ALA A 40 -10.10 -13.15 11.84
N ALA A 41 -9.54 -12.01 12.24
CA ALA A 41 -10.24 -10.90 12.85
C ALA A 41 -9.86 -9.59 12.15
N ALA A 42 -10.65 -9.19 11.16
CA ALA A 42 -10.50 -7.90 10.46
C ALA A 42 -11.86 -7.19 10.36
N PRO A 43 -12.52 -6.89 11.50
CA PRO A 43 -13.79 -6.17 11.52
C PRO A 43 -13.69 -4.83 10.77
N GLY A 44 -14.67 -4.56 9.92
CA GLY A 44 -14.64 -3.40 9.02
C GLY A 44 -13.52 -3.46 7.97
N ASN A 45 -13.01 -4.65 7.63
CA ASN A 45 -11.87 -4.87 6.74
C ASN A 45 -10.56 -4.18 7.19
N ASN A 46 -10.46 -3.81 8.46
CA ASN A 46 -9.29 -3.14 9.01
C ASN A 46 -8.25 -4.17 9.47
N LEU A 47 -7.25 -4.44 8.62
CA LEU A 47 -6.21 -5.42 8.90
C LEU A 47 -5.20 -4.97 9.95
N PHE A 48 -5.06 -3.65 10.16
CA PHE A 48 -3.95 -3.06 10.92
C PHE A 48 -4.40 -2.38 12.23
N GLY A 49 -5.69 -2.47 12.57
CA GLY A 49 -6.24 -1.88 13.79
C GLY A 49 -6.14 -0.35 13.82
N ILE A 50 -6.21 0.33 12.67
CA ILE A 50 -6.06 1.79 12.63
C ILE A 50 -7.27 2.46 13.28
N LYS A 51 -7.01 3.21 14.35
CA LYS A 51 -8.01 3.97 15.09
C LYS A 51 -8.56 5.14 14.27
N GLY A 52 -9.83 5.48 14.49
CA GLY A 52 -10.51 6.56 13.79
C GLY A 52 -12.01 6.63 14.09
N SER A 53 -12.72 7.51 13.39
CA SER A 53 -14.16 7.74 13.58
C SER A 53 -15.02 6.75 12.78
N GLY A 54 -14.93 5.46 13.09
CA GLY A 54 -15.72 4.40 12.44
C GLY A 54 -16.40 3.47 13.42
N GLN A 55 -16.20 2.17 13.27
CA GLN A 55 -16.83 1.16 14.11
C GLN A 55 -16.21 1.14 15.51
N LEU A 56 -17.04 1.13 16.56
CA LEU A 56 -16.60 0.94 17.94
C LEU A 56 -16.27 -0.53 18.20
N GLN A 57 -15.12 -0.80 18.82
CA GLN A 57 -14.66 -2.15 19.14
C GLN A 57 -13.95 -2.17 20.49
N GLU A 58 -14.02 -3.31 21.19
CA GLU A 58 -13.19 -3.56 22.37
C GLU A 58 -11.76 -3.94 21.93
N THR A 59 -10.75 -3.32 22.56
CA THR A 59 -9.33 -3.59 22.32
C THR A 59 -8.56 -3.68 23.63
N GLN A 60 -7.39 -4.32 23.61
CA GLN A 60 -6.48 -4.41 24.75
C GLN A 60 -5.36 -3.40 24.64
N GLU A 61 -5.18 -2.58 25.68
CA GLU A 61 -4.10 -1.60 25.78
C GLU A 61 -3.22 -1.89 27.00
N PHE A 62 -1.91 -1.75 26.86
CA PHE A 62 -0.98 -1.87 27.98
C PHE A 62 -0.71 -0.49 28.59
N ILE A 63 -1.36 -0.20 29.73
CA ILE A 63 -1.32 1.11 30.39
C ILE A 63 -0.84 0.91 31.83
N ASN A 64 0.19 1.67 32.24
CA ASN A 64 0.75 1.62 33.60
C ASN A 64 1.15 0.21 34.08
N GLY A 65 1.65 -0.64 33.17
CA GLY A 65 2.11 -1.99 33.50
C GLY A 65 1.04 -3.08 33.49
N HIS A 66 -0.20 -2.76 33.10
CA HIS A 66 -1.32 -3.70 33.08
C HIS A 66 -2.06 -3.67 31.74
N TRP A 67 -2.55 -4.82 31.30
CA TRP A 67 -3.46 -4.92 30.16
C TRP A 67 -4.89 -4.54 30.59
N LEU A 68 -5.50 -3.61 29.86
CA LEU A 68 -6.87 -3.15 30.08
C LEU A 68 -7.68 -3.31 28.80
N ASN A 69 -8.94 -3.73 28.93
CA ASN A 69 -9.90 -3.66 27.83
C ASN A 69 -10.49 -2.25 27.77
N VAL A 70 -10.47 -1.63 26.59
CA VAL A 70 -11.06 -0.32 26.33
C VAL A 70 -11.91 -0.37 25.07
N THR A 71 -12.93 0.48 24.98
CA THR A 71 -13.68 0.68 23.73
C THR A 71 -13.07 1.85 22.97
N ASP A 72 -12.73 1.64 21.70
CA ASP A 72 -12.18 2.68 20.84
C ASP A 72 -12.84 2.64 19.44
N GLY A 73 -12.72 3.72 18.69
CA GLY A 73 -13.18 3.82 17.32
C GLY A 73 -12.12 3.34 16.34
N PHE A 74 -12.51 2.54 15.36
CA PHE A 74 -11.64 2.01 14.32
C PHE A 74 -12.16 2.36 12.93
N ARG A 75 -11.23 2.62 12.00
CA ARG A 75 -11.56 2.87 10.59
C ARG A 75 -12.17 1.63 9.95
N VAL A 76 -13.00 1.85 8.93
CA VAL A 76 -13.71 0.82 8.15
C VAL A 76 -13.40 1.03 6.68
N TYR A 77 -13.20 -0.05 5.94
CA TYR A 77 -12.82 -0.06 4.53
C TYR A 77 -13.73 -0.97 3.71
N ASP A 78 -13.83 -0.69 2.41
CA ASP A 78 -14.59 -1.54 1.48
C ASP A 78 -13.93 -2.92 1.31
N ASP A 79 -12.60 -2.97 1.33
CA ASP A 79 -11.81 -4.19 1.23
C ASP A 79 -10.44 -4.06 1.95
N TRP A 80 -9.65 -5.14 1.89
CA TRP A 80 -8.31 -5.16 2.48
C TRP A 80 -7.29 -4.28 1.74
N ILE A 81 -7.53 -3.98 0.46
CA ILE A 81 -6.62 -3.13 -0.33
C ILE A 81 -6.72 -1.69 0.21
N GLY A 82 -7.94 -1.21 0.48
CA GLY A 82 -8.18 0.06 1.14
C GLY A 82 -7.49 0.15 2.51
N SER A 83 -7.52 -0.93 3.29
CA SER A 83 -6.82 -0.98 4.59
C SER A 83 -5.31 -0.92 4.45
N VAL A 84 -4.72 -1.60 3.46
CA VAL A 84 -3.28 -1.58 3.16
C VAL A 84 -2.83 -0.19 2.71
N TRP A 85 -3.58 0.45 1.83
CA TRP A 85 -3.28 1.80 1.36
C TRP A 85 -3.34 2.82 2.51
N ASP A 86 -4.39 2.78 3.33
CA ASP A 86 -4.54 3.69 4.46
C ASP A 86 -3.49 3.46 5.55
N HIS A 87 -3.04 2.22 5.76
CA HIS A 87 -1.90 1.91 6.62
C HIS A 87 -0.63 2.62 6.16
N SER A 88 -0.31 2.55 4.88
CA SER A 88 0.84 3.27 4.33
C SER A 88 0.69 4.78 4.49
N GLN A 89 -0.49 5.34 4.21
CA GLN A 89 -0.74 6.78 4.41
C GLN A 89 -0.58 7.19 5.87
N PHE A 90 -1.14 6.43 6.80
CA PHE A 90 -1.00 6.67 8.23
C PHE A 90 0.47 6.73 8.68
N LEU A 91 1.30 5.82 8.18
CA LEU A 91 2.73 5.81 8.50
C LEU A 91 3.47 7.02 7.89
N ILE A 92 3.13 7.41 6.66
CA ILE A 92 3.75 8.54 5.96
C ILE A 92 3.38 9.89 6.59
N GLU A 93 2.09 10.08 6.86
CA GLU A 93 1.55 11.35 7.39
C GLU A 93 1.99 11.59 8.83
N ASN A 94 2.20 10.53 9.61
CA ASN A 94 2.63 10.65 10.98
C ASN A 94 4.17 10.71 11.08
N GLY A 95 4.71 11.93 11.09
CA GLY A 95 6.15 12.19 11.08
C GLY A 95 6.97 11.55 12.22
N ARG A 96 6.35 10.90 13.21
CA ARG A 96 7.08 10.08 14.20
C ARG A 96 7.81 8.90 13.58
N TYR A 97 7.27 8.30 12.52
CA TYR A 97 7.88 7.16 11.84
C TYR A 97 9.10 7.59 11.02
N ALA A 98 9.00 8.73 10.32
CA ALA A 98 10.15 9.35 9.67
C ALA A 98 11.25 9.70 10.69
N ARG A 99 10.90 10.29 11.84
CA ARG A 99 11.87 10.61 12.90
C ARG A 99 12.55 9.38 13.52
N SER A 100 11.90 8.22 13.54
CA SER A 100 12.53 6.96 13.97
C SER A 100 13.46 6.35 12.92
N GLY A 101 13.56 6.94 11.72
CA GLY A 101 14.32 6.39 10.60
C GLY A 101 13.69 5.12 10.03
N PHE A 102 12.35 5.02 10.07
CA PHE A 102 11.61 3.86 9.56
C PHE A 102 11.73 3.71 8.04
N PHE A 103 11.59 4.82 7.31
CA PHE A 103 11.64 4.83 5.85
C PHE A 103 13.07 4.67 5.30
N ASP A 104 14.10 4.95 6.11
CA ASP A 104 15.50 4.81 5.71
C ASP A 104 15.92 3.33 5.56
N ARG A 105 15.11 2.40 6.07
CA ARG A 105 15.42 0.96 6.12
C ARG A 105 15.22 0.24 4.79
N CYS A 106 14.50 0.87 3.87
CA CYS A 106 14.11 0.24 2.63
C CYS A 106 15.33 -0.03 1.72
N ALA A 107 16.27 0.91 1.63
CA ALA A 107 17.46 0.80 0.79
C ALA A 107 18.28 -0.46 1.11
N ASP A 108 18.48 -0.72 2.40
CA ASP A 108 19.24 -1.89 2.89
C ASP A 108 18.37 -3.15 3.09
N LYS A 109 17.06 -3.06 2.79
CA LYS A 109 16.05 -4.10 3.10
C LYS A 109 16.06 -4.54 4.57
N ASP A 110 16.33 -3.59 5.46
CA ASP A 110 16.54 -3.79 6.89
C ASP A 110 15.19 -3.90 7.64
N TYR A 111 14.49 -5.02 7.48
CA TYR A 111 13.21 -5.24 8.15
C TYR A 111 13.35 -5.31 9.68
N GLU A 112 14.50 -5.72 10.20
CA GLU A 112 14.76 -5.73 11.64
C GLU A 112 14.82 -4.31 12.18
N GLY A 113 15.58 -3.43 11.54
CA GLY A 113 15.63 -2.01 11.87
C GLY A 113 14.28 -1.31 11.64
N ALA A 114 13.51 -1.70 10.63
CA ALA A 114 12.16 -1.17 10.41
C ALA A 114 11.20 -1.54 11.54
N ALA A 115 11.23 -2.79 12.01
CA ALA A 115 10.43 -3.24 13.16
C ALA A 115 10.83 -2.49 14.44
N GLN A 116 12.12 -2.27 14.66
CA GLN A 116 12.62 -1.49 15.81
C GLN A 116 12.21 -0.01 15.73
N ALA A 117 12.25 0.58 14.53
CA ALA A 117 11.80 1.95 14.31
C ALA A 117 10.29 2.11 14.60
N LEU A 118 9.45 1.16 14.18
CA LEU A 118 8.02 1.15 14.52
C LEU A 118 7.77 1.11 16.03
N GLN A 119 8.52 0.27 16.75
CA GLN A 119 8.40 0.19 18.20
C GLN A 119 8.86 1.48 18.88
N THR A 120 10.00 2.04 18.45
CA THR A 120 10.54 3.31 18.95
C THR A 120 9.55 4.47 18.71
N ALA A 121 8.86 4.46 17.56
CA ALA A 121 7.83 5.43 17.21
C ALA A 121 6.52 5.26 18.00
N GLY A 122 6.37 4.18 18.77
CA GLY A 122 5.17 3.88 19.52
C GLY A 122 3.99 3.47 18.63
N TYR A 123 4.23 2.59 17.65
CA TYR A 123 3.14 1.98 16.87
C TYR A 123 2.20 1.18 17.77
N ALA A 124 2.77 0.35 18.67
CA ALA A 124 2.04 -0.46 19.63
C ALA A 124 2.55 -0.21 21.06
N THR A 125 1.69 -0.43 22.07
CA THR A 125 2.05 -0.36 23.49
C THR A 125 2.76 -1.63 23.99
N ASP A 126 2.79 -2.69 23.18
CA ASP A 126 3.46 -3.95 23.48
C ASP A 126 5.00 -3.82 23.45
N PRO A 127 5.71 -4.12 24.57
CA PRO A 127 7.17 -4.04 24.63
C PRO A 127 7.87 -5.11 23.77
N SER A 128 7.16 -6.09 23.24
CA SER A 128 7.69 -7.16 22.37
C SER A 128 7.30 -7.01 20.90
N TYR A 129 6.69 -5.87 20.51
CA TYR A 129 6.13 -5.67 19.17
C TYR A 129 7.15 -5.91 18.05
N ALA A 130 8.33 -5.28 18.10
CA ALA A 130 9.36 -5.47 17.07
C ALA A 130 9.81 -6.94 16.98
N ALA A 131 10.03 -7.59 18.12
CA ALA A 131 10.44 -8.98 18.18
C ALA A 131 9.40 -9.93 17.58
N LYS A 132 8.10 -9.64 17.76
CA LYS A 132 7.00 -10.40 17.14
C LYS A 132 7.00 -10.26 15.62
N LEU A 133 7.16 -9.05 15.09
CA LEU A 133 7.24 -8.83 13.64
C LEU A 133 8.43 -9.58 13.03
N ILE A 134 9.62 -9.44 13.62
CA ILE A 134 10.83 -10.13 13.16
C ILE A 134 10.63 -11.65 13.18
N ALA A 135 10.01 -12.19 14.25
CA ALA A 135 9.72 -13.62 14.34
C ALA A 135 8.76 -14.10 13.24
N ILE A 136 7.73 -13.32 12.91
CA ILE A 136 6.80 -13.62 11.81
C ILE A 136 7.53 -13.60 10.46
N ILE A 137 8.31 -12.53 10.19
CA ILE A 137 9.07 -12.36 8.95
C ILE A 137 10.03 -13.54 8.74
N ASN A 138 10.82 -13.87 9.76
CA ASN A 138 11.79 -14.97 9.69
C ASN A 138 11.11 -16.33 9.49
N LYS A 139 10.01 -16.59 10.21
CA LYS A 139 9.31 -17.87 10.14
C LYS A 139 8.72 -18.16 8.76
N TRP A 140 8.25 -17.12 8.07
CA TRP A 140 7.55 -17.24 6.79
C TRP A 140 8.37 -16.73 5.59
N GLY A 141 9.63 -16.34 5.81
CA GLY A 141 10.51 -15.80 4.77
C GLY A 141 9.91 -14.58 4.06
N LEU A 142 9.23 -13.70 4.80
CA LEU A 142 8.51 -12.58 4.20
C LEU A 142 9.45 -11.55 3.56
N ASN A 143 10.71 -11.51 4.00
CA ASN A 143 11.77 -10.68 3.40
C ASN A 143 12.06 -11.05 1.93
N ASN A 144 11.61 -12.21 1.45
CA ASN A 144 11.70 -12.56 0.02
C ASN A 144 10.81 -11.66 -0.86
N TRP A 145 9.84 -10.96 -0.27
CA TRP A 145 9.01 -9.96 -0.95
C TRP A 145 9.64 -8.56 -0.96
N ASP A 146 10.73 -8.34 -0.22
CA ASP A 146 11.39 -7.04 -0.16
C ASP A 146 12.28 -6.84 -1.40
N LEU A 147 11.86 -5.91 -2.26
CA LEU A 147 12.61 -5.47 -3.44
C LEU A 147 13.65 -4.40 -3.06
N SER A 148 14.54 -3.99 -3.97
CA SER A 148 15.39 -2.84 -3.66
C SER A 148 14.55 -1.57 -3.77
N CYS A 149 14.77 -0.65 -2.85
CA CYS A 149 14.09 0.64 -2.82
C CYS A 149 14.94 1.73 -3.46
N ASP A 150 15.92 1.33 -4.25
CA ASP A 150 16.86 2.24 -4.90
C ASP A 150 16.07 3.25 -5.73
N THR A 151 16.13 4.49 -5.26
CA THR A 151 15.70 5.68 -5.97
C THR A 151 16.70 6.03 -7.06
N GLU A 152 17.02 5.07 -7.94
CA GLU A 152 17.59 5.25 -9.28
C GLU A 152 17.24 4.01 -10.14
N SER A 153 16.02 3.47 -10.00
CA SER A 153 15.42 2.91 -11.21
C SER A 153 15.10 4.10 -12.09
N GLU A 154 15.68 4.12 -13.29
CA GLU A 154 15.19 4.97 -14.37
C GLU A 154 13.66 5.00 -14.26
N VAL A 155 13.09 6.20 -14.17
CA VAL A 155 11.69 6.34 -14.55
C VAL A 155 11.69 5.95 -16.02
N GLU A 156 11.62 4.66 -16.33
CA GLU A 156 11.01 4.17 -17.55
C GLU A 156 9.64 4.85 -17.50
N PRO A 157 9.45 5.94 -18.27
CA PRO A 157 8.18 6.66 -18.25
C PRO A 157 7.15 5.59 -18.52
N TYR A 158 6.07 5.52 -17.73
CA TYR A 158 4.99 4.59 -18.01
C TYR A 158 4.68 4.64 -19.51
N MET A 159 5.15 3.62 -20.24
CA MET A 159 5.05 3.60 -21.67
C MET A 159 3.63 3.16 -21.93
N LEU A 160 2.78 4.09 -22.35
CA LEU A 160 1.39 3.81 -22.65
C LEU A 160 1.36 2.63 -23.63
N VAL A 161 0.94 1.44 -23.21
CA VAL A 161 0.96 0.30 -24.13
C VAL A 161 -0.16 0.44 -25.17
N PRO A 162 0.01 -0.11 -26.39
CA PRO A 162 -0.99 0.03 -27.46
C PRO A 162 -2.41 -0.34 -27.03
N ASN A 163 -2.56 -1.36 -26.18
CA ASN A 163 -3.86 -1.80 -25.71
C ASN A 163 -4.60 -0.75 -24.87
N ASP A 164 -3.88 0.01 -24.03
CA ASP A 164 -4.47 1.06 -23.20
C ASP A 164 -4.68 2.34 -24.00
N ALA A 165 -3.75 2.68 -24.90
CA ALA A 165 -3.95 3.77 -25.86
C ALA A 165 -5.23 3.55 -26.68
N ASN A 166 -5.45 2.33 -27.18
CA ASN A 166 -6.59 2.00 -28.04
C ASN A 166 -7.93 2.13 -27.32
N LYS A 167 -7.98 1.88 -26.01
CA LYS A 167 -9.20 2.14 -25.21
C LYS A 167 -9.55 3.63 -25.22
N ILE A 168 -8.56 4.51 -25.01
CA ILE A 168 -8.79 5.96 -24.97
C ILE A 168 -9.04 6.52 -26.37
N ILE A 169 -8.31 6.04 -27.39
CA ILE A 169 -8.53 6.42 -28.79
C ILE A 169 -9.96 6.09 -29.23
N ALA A 170 -10.53 4.96 -28.78
CA ALA A 170 -11.92 4.63 -29.07
C ALA A 170 -12.91 5.67 -28.50
N PHE A 171 -12.68 6.19 -27.29
CA PHE A 171 -13.48 7.27 -26.72
C PHE A 171 -13.32 8.58 -27.51
N LEU A 172 -12.09 8.94 -27.90
CA LEU A 172 -11.83 10.13 -28.72
C LEU A 172 -12.47 10.03 -30.11
N LYS A 173 -12.50 8.83 -30.69
CA LYS A 173 -13.20 8.57 -31.95
C LYS A 173 -14.71 8.75 -31.81
N ALA A 174 -15.31 8.21 -30.76
CA ALA A 174 -16.73 8.42 -30.47
C ALA A 174 -17.04 9.91 -30.27
N ALA A 175 -16.18 10.66 -29.57
CA ALA A 175 -16.31 12.10 -29.40
C ALA A 175 -16.19 12.84 -30.75
N TYR A 176 -15.22 12.49 -31.59
CA TYR A 176 -15.04 13.04 -32.92
C TYR A 176 -16.30 12.88 -33.79
N GLU A 177 -16.92 11.71 -33.75
CA GLU A 177 -18.14 11.40 -34.51
C GLU A 177 -19.39 12.13 -33.97
N ALA A 178 -19.41 12.45 -32.66
CA ALA A 178 -20.55 13.07 -31.99
C ALA A 178 -20.56 14.61 -32.04
N VAL A 179 -19.43 15.26 -32.31
CA VAL A 179 -19.33 16.74 -32.33
C VAL A 179 -19.37 17.28 -33.75
N ASP A 180 -20.08 18.40 -33.96
CA ASP A 180 -20.15 19.09 -35.27
C ASP A 180 -19.12 20.21 -35.44
N ASP A 181 -18.60 20.74 -34.33
CA ASP A 181 -17.61 21.81 -34.34
C ASP A 181 -16.27 21.32 -34.94
N PRO A 182 -15.78 21.94 -36.02
CA PRO A 182 -14.53 21.52 -36.67
C PRO A 182 -13.30 21.60 -35.76
N GLY A 183 -13.24 22.57 -34.86
CA GLY A 183 -12.12 22.71 -33.91
C GLY A 183 -12.06 21.55 -32.92
N SER A 184 -13.22 21.16 -32.40
CA SER A 184 -13.37 20.02 -31.49
C SER A 184 -13.02 18.69 -32.16
N ARG A 185 -13.39 18.52 -33.43
CA ARG A 185 -12.96 17.36 -34.24
C ARG A 185 -11.44 17.33 -34.42
N GLN A 186 -10.83 18.48 -34.75
CA GLN A 186 -9.39 18.58 -34.92
C GLN A 186 -8.64 18.23 -33.63
N GLU A 187 -9.16 18.67 -32.48
CA GLU A 187 -8.54 18.40 -31.19
C GLU A 187 -8.66 16.91 -30.79
N CYS A 188 -9.81 16.28 -31.00
CA CYS A 188 -9.97 14.83 -30.77
C CYS A 188 -8.97 14.02 -31.61
N HIS A 189 -8.79 14.41 -32.87
CA HIS A 189 -7.85 13.76 -33.78
C HIS A 189 -6.39 13.98 -33.35
N ARG A 190 -6.01 15.22 -32.97
CA ARG A 190 -4.69 15.53 -32.45
C ARG A 190 -4.36 14.71 -31.21
N LEU A 191 -5.28 14.65 -30.23
CA LEU A 191 -5.10 13.89 -29.00
C LEU A 191 -4.99 12.37 -29.26
N ALA A 192 -5.73 11.84 -30.23
CA ALA A 192 -5.59 10.44 -30.62
C ALA A 192 -4.18 10.15 -31.18
N ASN A 193 -3.60 11.06 -31.97
CA ASN A 193 -2.24 10.92 -32.49
C ASN A 193 -1.16 11.07 -31.40
N GLU A 194 -1.36 11.95 -30.41
CA GLU A 194 -0.46 12.00 -29.24
C GLU A 194 -0.46 10.68 -28.46
N LEU A 195 -1.62 10.02 -28.32
CA LEU A 195 -1.70 8.71 -27.66
C LEU A 195 -1.07 7.59 -28.51
N ARG A 196 -1.21 7.63 -29.84
CA ARG A 196 -0.51 6.70 -30.74
C ARG A 196 1.01 6.85 -30.60
N LYS A 197 1.51 8.09 -30.67
CA LYS A 197 2.93 8.41 -30.49
C LYS A 197 3.46 7.98 -29.13
N ALA A 198 2.73 8.28 -28.05
CA ALA A 198 3.09 7.87 -26.69
C ALA A 198 3.08 6.34 -26.50
N SER A 199 2.39 5.61 -27.38
CA SER A 199 2.32 4.14 -27.37
C SER A 199 3.13 3.44 -28.45
N GLY A 200 3.98 4.17 -29.19
CA GLY A 200 4.82 3.61 -30.25
C GLY A 200 4.04 3.17 -31.49
N GLN A 201 2.80 3.62 -31.65
CA GLN A 201 1.96 3.38 -32.83
C GLN A 201 2.15 4.50 -33.86
N PRO A 202 2.01 4.22 -35.17
CA PRO A 202 2.00 5.25 -36.19
C PRO A 202 0.78 6.16 -36.04
N GLU A 203 0.93 7.43 -36.39
CA GLU A 203 -0.19 8.39 -36.47
C GLU A 203 -1.15 8.03 -37.62
N GLU A 204 -2.42 8.40 -37.49
CA GLU A 204 -3.47 8.25 -38.54
C GLU A 204 -3.97 9.61 -39.01
#